data_AF-A0A8T3ZU35-F1
#
_entry.id   AF-A0A8T3ZU35-F1
#
_cell.length_a   1.000
_cell.length_b   1.000
_cell.length_c   1.000
_cell.angle_alpha   90.00
_cell.angle_beta   90.00
_cell.angle_gamma   90.00
#
_symmetry.space_group_name_H-M   'P 1'
#
loop_
_entity.id
_entity.type
_entity.pdbx_description
1 polymer ?
#
loop_
_entity_poly.entity_id
_entity_poly.type
_entity_poly.pdbx_seq_one_letter_code
_entity_poly.pdbx_strand_id
1 'polypeptide(L)'
;MSIIPLSFSESGSYDLDIDERTFNLSYSFDGDLISMDVDKELPSLLIGTVNVDESTFELSFPSELISAENDEFIILLDGSETDYSITHTEDMTELSFVIPIATEEIEIIGTSVIPEFPFGVLAIMGIVSAMAVMFSRTKLVHFR
;
A
#
# COMPACT_ATOMS: atom_id res chain seq x y z
N MET A 1 4.12 -35.85 -29.76
CA MET A 1 4.57 -34.47 -29.46
C MET A 1 3.79 -34.02 -28.26
N SER A 2 4.43 -33.85 -27.10
CA SER A 2 3.78 -33.18 -25.96
C SER A 2 3.81 -31.69 -26.24
N ILE A 3 2.62 -31.12 -26.46
CA ILE A 3 2.40 -29.69 -26.27
C ILE A 3 2.42 -29.47 -24.76
N ILE A 4 3.45 -28.78 -24.26
CA ILE A 4 3.40 -28.20 -22.93
C ILE A 4 2.52 -26.96 -23.11
N PRO A 5 1.36 -26.83 -22.43
CA PRO A 5 0.68 -25.55 -22.40
C PRO A 5 1.65 -24.58 -21.70
N LEU A 6 2.11 -23.57 -22.44
CA LEU A 6 2.67 -22.36 -21.85
C LEU A 6 1.50 -21.68 -21.14
N SER A 7 1.34 -21.93 -19.83
CA SER A 7 0.61 -20.99 -18.98
C SER A 7 1.44 -19.72 -18.97
N PHE A 8 0.83 -18.62 -19.41
CA PHE A 8 1.48 -17.33 -19.45
C PHE A 8 1.23 -16.69 -18.09
N SER A 9 2.07 -17.01 -17.11
CA SER A 9 2.13 -16.17 -15.91
C SER A 9 2.59 -14.77 -16.34
N GLU A 10 1.67 -13.81 -16.32
CA GLU A 10 2.01 -12.40 -16.37
C GLU A 10 2.77 -12.09 -15.09
N SER A 11 4.01 -11.64 -15.25
CA SER A 11 4.82 -11.12 -14.15
C SER A 11 5.39 -9.79 -14.56
N GLY A 12 5.33 -8.83 -13.66
CA GLY A 12 5.66 -7.45 -13.96
C GLY A 12 5.95 -6.64 -12.72
N SER A 13 6.36 -5.39 -12.96
CA SER A 13 6.45 -4.40 -11.90
C SER A 13 5.53 -3.24 -12.23
N TYR A 14 4.79 -2.76 -11.22
CA TYR A 14 3.92 -1.61 -11.29
C TYR A 14 4.52 -0.49 -10.45
N ASP A 15 4.77 0.65 -11.08
CA ASP A 15 5.21 1.86 -10.37
C ASP A 15 3.97 2.62 -9.92
N LEU A 16 3.70 2.59 -8.62
CA LEU A 16 2.60 3.29 -7.99
C LEU A 16 3.09 4.63 -7.43
N ASP A 17 2.65 5.71 -8.05
CA ASP A 17 2.94 7.07 -7.61
C ASP A 17 1.89 7.53 -6.59
N ILE A 18 2.31 7.68 -5.33
CA ILE A 18 1.49 8.20 -4.25
C ILE A 18 2.16 9.47 -3.71
N ASP A 19 1.48 10.60 -3.93
CA ASP A 19 1.94 11.95 -3.59
C ASP A 19 3.31 12.30 -4.20
N GLU A 20 4.39 12.27 -3.42
CA GLU A 20 5.77 12.54 -3.85
C GLU A 20 6.67 11.29 -3.85
N ARG A 21 6.09 10.09 -3.67
CA ARG A 21 6.82 8.82 -3.59
C ARG A 21 6.35 7.85 -4.67
N THR A 22 7.30 7.24 -5.37
CA THR A 22 7.06 6.11 -6.27
C THR A 22 7.38 4.82 -5.56
N PHE A 23 6.42 3.91 -5.49
CA PHE A 23 6.59 2.56 -4.95
C PHE A 23 6.60 1.56 -6.11
N ASN A 24 7.60 0.68 -6.13
CA ASN A 24 7.66 -0.38 -7.11
C ASN A 24 7.04 -1.64 -6.50
N LEU A 25 5.91 -2.09 -7.06
CA LEU A 25 5.25 -3.33 -6.68
C LEU A 25 5.57 -4.38 -7.73
N SER A 26 6.01 -5.56 -7.32
CA SER A 26 6.19 -6.70 -8.23
C SER A 26 5.02 -7.66 -8.09
N TYR A 27 4.43 -8.09 -9.20
CA TYR A 27 3.29 -9.01 -9.21
C TYR A 27 3.50 -10.17 -10.17
N SER A 28 2.81 -11.29 -9.92
CA SER A 28 2.79 -12.46 -10.80
C SER A 28 1.47 -13.22 -10.70
N PHE A 29 0.77 -13.42 -11.82
CA PHE A 29 -0.47 -14.23 -11.91
C PHE A 29 -0.80 -14.60 -13.38
N ASP A 30 -1.78 -15.48 -13.63
CA ASP A 30 -2.26 -15.80 -14.98
C ASP A 30 -3.46 -14.89 -15.33
N GLY A 31 -3.20 -13.72 -15.90
CA GLY A 31 -4.22 -12.74 -16.29
C GLY A 31 -3.59 -11.45 -16.82
N ASP A 32 -4.38 -10.37 -16.90
CA ASP A 32 -3.93 -9.04 -17.30
C ASP A 32 -4.20 -8.02 -16.19
N LEU A 33 -3.18 -7.27 -15.78
CA LEU A 33 -3.34 -6.17 -14.83
C LEU A 33 -3.79 -4.87 -15.52
N ILE A 34 -4.84 -4.23 -14.98
CA ILE A 34 -5.39 -2.97 -15.50
C ILE A 34 -4.83 -1.78 -14.75
N SER A 35 -4.88 -1.82 -13.41
CA SER A 35 -4.51 -0.72 -12.54
C SER A 35 -4.27 -1.20 -11.11
N MET A 36 -3.41 -0.49 -10.39
CA MET A 36 -3.32 -0.56 -8.93
C MET A 36 -3.52 0.85 -8.37
N ASP A 37 -4.27 0.97 -7.27
CA ASP A 37 -4.50 2.23 -6.57
C ASP A 37 -4.59 2.00 -5.06
N VAL A 38 -4.24 2.99 -4.25
CA VAL A 38 -4.31 2.90 -2.78
C VAL A 38 -5.38 3.83 -2.26
N ASP A 39 -6.33 3.27 -1.52
CA ASP A 39 -7.29 4.05 -0.76
C ASP A 39 -6.65 4.49 0.57
N LYS A 40 -6.76 5.78 0.87
CA LYS A 40 -6.25 6.39 2.12
C LYS A 40 -7.35 6.59 3.17
N GLU A 41 -8.60 6.66 2.73
CA GLU A 41 -9.77 6.77 3.61
C GLU A 41 -10.06 5.41 4.24
N LEU A 42 -9.93 4.34 3.45
CA LEU A 42 -9.89 2.95 3.90
C LEU A 42 -8.50 2.42 3.58
N PRO A 43 -7.68 1.99 4.56
CA PRO A 43 -6.29 1.60 4.31
C PRO A 43 -6.19 0.30 3.48
N SER A 44 -6.48 0.37 2.18
CA SER A 44 -6.52 -0.76 1.26
C SER A 44 -5.80 -0.48 -0.06
N LEU A 45 -5.26 -1.55 -0.67
CA LEU A 45 -4.76 -1.57 -2.05
C LEU A 45 -5.83 -2.19 -2.94
N LEU A 46 -6.27 -1.43 -3.93
CA LEU A 46 -7.20 -1.87 -4.97
C LEU A 46 -6.42 -2.25 -6.22
N ILE A 47 -6.66 -3.45 -6.73
CA ILE A 47 -6.02 -3.96 -7.95
C ILE A 47 -7.13 -4.40 -8.90
N GLY A 48 -7.17 -3.80 -10.07
CA GLY A 48 -8.08 -4.17 -11.16
C GLY A 48 -7.41 -5.16 -12.10
N THR A 49 -8.06 -6.30 -12.35
CA THR A 49 -7.57 -7.36 -13.24
C THR A 49 -8.61 -7.74 -14.28
N VAL A 50 -8.18 -8.24 -15.43
CA VAL A 50 -9.05 -8.84 -16.47
C VAL A 50 -8.41 -10.11 -17.03
N ASN A 51 -9.21 -10.92 -17.72
CA ASN A 51 -8.76 -12.16 -18.36
C ASN A 51 -8.03 -13.13 -17.41
N VAL A 52 -8.38 -13.08 -16.12
CA VAL A 52 -7.77 -13.91 -15.07
C VAL A 52 -8.19 -15.36 -15.24
N ASP A 53 -7.22 -16.27 -15.25
CA ASP A 53 -7.41 -17.72 -15.13
C ASP A 53 -7.09 -18.19 -13.68
N GLU A 54 -7.49 -19.42 -13.35
CA GLU A 54 -7.30 -19.96 -12.00
C GLU A 54 -5.81 -20.14 -11.71
N SER A 55 -5.26 -19.28 -10.85
CA SER A 55 -3.82 -19.22 -10.59
C SER A 55 -3.51 -18.74 -9.16
N THR A 56 -2.23 -18.70 -8.82
CA THR A 56 -1.76 -18.07 -7.58
C THR A 56 -1.32 -16.65 -7.92
N PHE A 57 -1.92 -15.67 -7.23
CA PHE A 57 -1.49 -14.29 -7.30
C PHE A 57 -0.40 -14.06 -6.26
N GLU A 58 0.76 -13.61 -6.71
CA GLU A 58 1.90 -13.23 -5.87
C GLU A 58 2.13 -11.73 -6.00
N LEU A 59 2.24 -11.03 -4.87
CA LEU A 59 2.47 -9.59 -4.81
C LEU A 59 3.58 -9.28 -3.80
N SER A 60 4.59 -8.55 -4.24
CA SER A 60 5.65 -8.03 -3.40
C SER A 60 5.61 -6.50 -3.41
N PHE A 61 5.51 -5.90 -2.23
CA PHE A 61 5.46 -4.45 -2.07
C PHE A 61 6.29 -4.00 -0.86
N PRO A 62 6.77 -2.75 -0.85
CA PRO A 62 7.46 -2.20 0.31
C PRO A 62 6.54 -2.17 1.53
N SER A 63 7.00 -2.64 2.68
CA SER A 63 6.22 -2.69 3.94
C SER A 63 5.78 -1.31 4.44
N GLU A 64 6.36 -0.24 3.89
CA GLU A 64 5.93 1.13 4.15
C GLU A 64 4.58 1.46 3.48
N LEU A 65 4.25 0.82 2.34
CA LEU A 65 3.07 1.11 1.52
C LEU A 65 1.77 0.84 2.29
N ILE A 66 1.62 -0.40 2.76
CA ILE A 66 0.50 -0.86 3.58
C ILE A 66 1.06 -1.70 4.71
N SER A 67 0.55 -1.48 5.92
CA SER A 67 0.90 -2.20 7.12
C SER A 67 -0.36 -2.66 7.86
N ALA A 68 -0.27 -3.85 8.44
CA ALA A 68 -1.32 -4.44 9.26
C ALA A 68 -0.84 -4.63 10.70
N GLU A 69 -1.69 -4.30 11.67
CA GLU A 69 -1.42 -4.55 13.08
C GLU A 69 -1.45 -6.06 13.33
N ASN A 70 -0.34 -6.63 13.78
CA ASN A 70 -0.12 -8.08 13.89
C ASN A 70 0.00 -8.83 12.55
N ASP A 71 0.35 -8.13 11.47
CA ASP A 71 0.53 -8.72 10.14
C ASP A 71 -0.75 -9.39 9.58
N GLU A 72 -1.91 -8.94 10.06
CA GLU A 72 -3.23 -9.47 9.67
C GLU A 72 -3.88 -8.57 8.61
N PHE A 73 -3.73 -8.96 7.35
CA PHE A 73 -4.41 -8.35 6.21
C PHE A 73 -5.74 -9.05 5.95
N ILE A 74 -6.68 -8.35 5.30
CA ILE A 74 -7.90 -8.96 4.76
C ILE A 74 -7.80 -8.83 3.24
N ILE A 75 -7.86 -9.96 2.53
CA ILE A 75 -7.84 -9.97 1.07
C ILE A 75 -9.23 -10.35 0.58
N LEU A 76 -9.82 -9.46 -0.22
CA LEU A 76 -11.12 -9.65 -0.86
C LEU A 76 -10.92 -9.82 -2.37
N LEU A 77 -11.54 -10.83 -2.93
CA LEU A 77 -11.64 -11.10 -4.37
C LEU A 77 -13.10 -10.88 -4.77
N ASP A 78 -13.37 -9.85 -5.59
CA ASP A 78 -14.71 -9.38 -5.93
C ASP A 78 -15.63 -9.20 -4.69
N GLY A 79 -15.05 -8.75 -3.58
CA GLY A 79 -15.73 -8.57 -2.28
C GLY A 79 -15.87 -9.83 -1.43
N SER A 80 -15.32 -10.98 -1.83
CA SER A 80 -15.27 -12.21 -1.04
C SER A 80 -13.90 -12.42 -0.40
N GLU A 81 -13.87 -12.69 0.90
CA GLU A 81 -12.64 -12.97 1.63
C GLU A 81 -11.97 -14.27 1.15
N THR A 82 -10.64 -14.24 1.04
CA THR A 82 -9.80 -15.40 0.71
C THR A 82 -8.69 -15.62 1.73
N ASP A 83 -8.25 -16.87 1.84
CA ASP A 83 -7.03 -17.21 2.56
C ASP A 83 -5.79 -16.73 1.79
N TYR A 84 -4.75 -16.36 2.52
CA TYR A 84 -3.47 -15.90 1.98
C TYR A 84 -2.30 -16.38 2.82
N SER A 85 -1.12 -16.34 2.21
CA SER A 85 0.17 -16.53 2.86
C SER A 85 0.95 -15.23 2.79
N ILE A 86 1.54 -14.83 3.90
CA ILE A 86 2.36 -13.64 4.01
C ILE A 86 3.78 -14.00 4.41
N THR A 87 4.76 -13.32 3.82
CA THR A 87 6.17 -13.40 4.21
C THR A 87 6.76 -12.00 4.24
N HIS A 88 7.40 -11.65 5.35
CA HIS A 88 8.11 -10.39 5.50
C HIS A 88 9.61 -10.61 5.30
N THR A 89 10.20 -9.84 4.39
CA THR A 89 11.63 -9.85 4.08
C THR A 89 12.19 -8.45 4.25
N GLU A 90 12.77 -8.17 5.42
CA GLU A 90 13.36 -6.87 5.81
C GLU A 90 12.40 -5.68 5.60
N ASP A 91 12.45 -5.05 4.43
CA ASP A 91 11.67 -3.87 4.06
C ASP A 91 10.54 -4.17 3.05
N MET A 92 10.39 -5.44 2.64
CA MET A 92 9.40 -5.90 1.67
C MET A 92 8.43 -6.88 2.32
N THR A 93 7.17 -6.81 1.88
CA THR A 93 6.10 -7.74 2.22
C THR A 93 5.67 -8.47 0.97
N GLU A 94 5.66 -9.80 1.04
CA GLU A 94 5.22 -10.71 -0.01
C GLU A 94 3.90 -11.36 0.40
N LEU A 95 2.87 -11.21 -0.42
CA LEU A 95 1.56 -11.84 -0.28
C LEU A 95 1.35 -12.84 -1.41
N SER A 96 0.79 -14.00 -1.06
CA SER A 96 0.43 -15.04 -2.01
C SER A 96 -0.95 -15.61 -1.68
N PHE A 97 -1.86 -15.62 -2.64
CA PHE A 97 -3.21 -16.17 -2.48
C PHE A 97 -3.72 -16.76 -3.80
N VAL A 98 -4.72 -17.64 -3.72
CA VAL A 98 -5.33 -18.24 -4.91
C VAL A 98 -6.38 -17.29 -5.48
N ILE A 99 -6.29 -16.98 -6.77
CA ILE A 99 -7.24 -16.13 -7.48
C ILE A 99 -8.11 -16.99 -8.41
N PRO A 100 -9.45 -16.95 -8.29
CA PRO A 100 -10.34 -17.69 -9.18
C PRO A 100 -10.43 -17.06 -10.56
N ILE A 101 -10.86 -17.88 -11.53
CA ILE A 101 -11.11 -17.43 -12.90
C ILE A 101 -12.08 -16.25 -12.93
N ALA A 102 -11.79 -15.29 -13.80
CA ALA A 102 -12.58 -14.08 -14.02
C ALA A 102 -12.73 -13.15 -12.81
N THR A 103 -11.77 -13.17 -11.88
CA THR A 103 -11.66 -12.14 -10.84
C THR A 103 -11.39 -10.77 -11.47
N GLU A 104 -12.19 -9.76 -11.12
CA GLU A 104 -12.08 -8.41 -11.70
C GLU A 104 -11.44 -7.42 -10.72
N GLU A 105 -11.70 -7.63 -9.42
CA GLU A 105 -11.25 -6.75 -8.35
C GLU A 105 -10.58 -7.54 -7.23
N ILE A 106 -9.39 -7.09 -6.84
CA ILE A 106 -8.68 -7.58 -5.66
C ILE A 106 -8.50 -6.39 -4.73
N GLU A 107 -8.95 -6.53 -3.49
CA GLU A 107 -8.78 -5.52 -2.44
C GLU A 107 -7.98 -6.11 -1.29
N ILE A 108 -6.86 -5.47 -0.93
CA ILE A 108 -6.00 -5.86 0.19
C ILE A 108 -6.11 -4.80 1.27
N ILE A 109 -6.85 -5.10 2.33
CA ILE A 109 -7.12 -4.20 3.44
C ILE A 109 -6.10 -4.44 4.55
N GLY A 110 -5.37 -3.40 4.94
CA GLY A 110 -4.52 -3.37 6.11
C GLY A 110 -5.14 -2.57 7.26
N THR A 111 -4.34 -2.24 8.26
CA THR A 111 -4.75 -1.35 9.36
C THR A 111 -4.27 0.08 9.19
N SER A 112 -3.21 0.27 8.40
CA SER A 112 -2.66 1.57 8.05
C SER A 112 -2.06 1.50 6.65
N VAL A 113 -2.40 2.44 5.79
CA VAL A 113 -1.63 2.76 4.58
C VAL A 113 -0.68 3.91 4.90
N ILE A 114 0.32 4.17 4.05
CA ILE A 114 1.25 5.31 4.18
C ILE A 114 0.53 6.53 4.78
N PRO A 115 0.87 6.91 6.02
CA PRO A 115 0.45 8.17 6.59
C PRO A 115 1.44 9.24 6.14
N GLU A 116 1.02 10.12 5.24
CA GLU A 116 1.72 11.38 5.08
C GLU A 116 1.47 12.23 6.32
N PHE A 117 2.44 12.32 7.21
CA PHE A 117 3.10 13.60 7.46
C PHE A 117 4.38 13.35 8.26
N PRO A 118 5.53 13.93 7.86
CA PRO A 118 6.71 13.91 8.70
C PRO A 118 6.38 14.64 9.99
N PHE A 119 6.52 13.95 11.13
CA PHE A 119 6.53 14.55 12.47
C PHE A 119 7.49 15.76 12.58
N GLY A 120 8.41 15.93 11.62
CA GLY A 120 9.25 17.11 11.45
C GLY A 120 8.50 18.44 11.27
N VAL A 121 7.35 18.50 10.58
CA VAL A 121 6.64 19.78 10.36
C VAL A 121 5.97 20.28 11.64
N LEU A 122 5.43 19.38 12.47
CA LEU A 122 4.88 19.71 13.78
C LEU A 122 5.97 20.19 14.76
N ALA A 123 7.17 19.61 14.71
CA ALA A 123 8.30 20.08 15.52
C ALA A 123 8.71 21.51 15.15
N ILE A 124 8.71 21.87 13.86
CA ILE A 124 9.13 23.21 13.39
C ILE A 124 8.07 24.28 13.76
N MET A 125 6.77 23.99 13.62
CA MET A 125 5.69 24.90 14.07
C MET A 125 5.67 25.13 15.59
N GLY A 126 6.00 24.11 16.38
CA GLY A 126 6.13 24.24 17.84
C GLY A 126 7.22 25.23 18.26
N ILE A 127 8.37 25.22 17.57
CA ILE A 127 9.49 26.13 17.86
C ILE A 127 9.15 27.58 17.48
N VAL A 128 8.56 27.80 16.31
CA VAL A 128 8.20 29.15 15.82
C VAL A 128 7.13 29.81 16.71
N SER A 129 6.13 29.06 17.15
CA SER A 129 5.09 29.56 18.06
C SER A 129 5.62 29.87 19.46
N ALA A 130 6.53 29.05 20.01
CA ALA A 130 7.19 29.33 21.28
C ALA A 130 8.03 30.61 21.23
N MET A 131 8.76 30.85 20.14
CA MET A 131 9.55 32.08 19.95
C MET A 131 8.67 33.33 19.84
N ALA A 132 7.55 33.27 19.11
CA ALA A 132 6.62 34.39 18.96
C ALA A 132 5.96 34.80 20.30
N VAL A 133 5.61 33.84 21.14
CA VAL A 133 5.05 34.10 22.48
C VAL A 133 6.10 34.71 23.41
N MET A 134 7.35 34.24 23.36
CA MET A 134 8.45 34.77 24.18
C MET A 134 8.80 36.24 23.82
N PHE A 135 8.80 36.60 22.53
CA PHE A 135 8.95 37.99 22.08
C PHE A 135 7.74 38.86 22.41
N SER A 136 6.53 38.31 22.42
CA SER A 136 5.32 39.06 22.79
C SER A 136 5.27 39.39 24.28
N ARG A 137 5.78 38.50 25.15
CA ARG A 137 5.83 38.73 26.60
C ARG A 137 6.89 39.72 27.05
N THR A 138 7.93 39.97 26.24
CA THR A 138 8.96 40.97 26.56
C THR A 138 8.51 42.40 26.24
N LYS A 139 7.50 42.61 25.39
CA LYS A 139 6.91 43.94 25.15
C LYS A 139 5.86 44.40 26.19
N LEU A 140 5.43 43.53 27.10
CA LEU A 140 4.42 43.88 28.12
C LEU A 140 4.99 44.19 29.52
N VAL A 141 6.31 44.23 29.69
CA VAL A 141 6.97 44.57 30.99
C VAL A 141 7.61 45.97 30.98
N HIS A 142 7.28 46.81 30.00
CA HIS A 142 7.68 48.22 30.05
C HIS A 142 6.59 49.11 29.44
N PHE A 143 5.53 49.40 30.19
CA PHE A 143 4.92 50.73 30.22
C PHE A 143 4.05 50.91 31.48
N ARG A 144 4.62 51.68 32.42
CA ARG A 144 4.03 52.37 33.59
C ARG A 144 3.72 51.57 34.84
#